data_AF-A0A1Q4FDM2-F1
#
_entry.id   AF-A0A1Q4FDM2-F1
#
_cell.length_a   1.000
_cell.length_b   1.000
_cell.length_c   1.000
_cell.angle_alpha   90.00
_cell.angle_beta   90.00
_cell.angle_gamma   90.00
#
_symmetry.space_group_name_H-M   'P 1'
#
loop_
_entity.id
_entity.type
_entity.pdbx_description
1 polymer ?
#
loop_
_entity_poly.entity_id
_entity_poly.type
_entity_poly.pdbx_seq_one_letter_code
_entity_poly.pdbx_strand_id
1 'polypeptide(L)'
;MDAKVTLSFNAVVIEKAKKYAESQGLSLSRLTEILLQKVINTGQHNNIEHIPIEDWVSMVAEGPAEYKTRALSKKKKKDFYESRK
;
A
#
# COMPACT_ATOMS: atom_id res chain seq x y z
N MET A 1 4.67 11.62 5.25
CA MET A 1 4.92 10.95 6.54
C MET A 1 5.47 12.03 7.45
N ASP A 2 4.69 12.46 8.44
CA ASP A 2 4.95 13.70 9.19
C ASP A 2 5.47 13.43 10.61
N ALA A 3 5.43 12.16 11.05
CA ALA A 3 5.91 11.69 12.35
C ALA A 3 6.94 10.55 12.23
N LYS A 4 7.85 10.43 13.20
CA LYS A 4 8.92 9.41 13.25
C LYS A 4 8.72 8.46 14.42
N VAL A 5 9.07 7.18 14.22
CA VAL A 5 9.16 6.16 15.27
C VAL A 5 10.55 5.53 15.25
N THR A 6 11.11 5.24 16.43
CA THR A 6 12.37 4.49 16.57
C THR A 6 12.07 3.21 17.32
N LEU A 7 12.36 2.07 16.70
CA LEU A 7 12.05 0.73 17.24
C LEU A 7 13.32 -0.11 17.22
N SER A 8 13.50 -0.92 18.26
CA SER A 8 14.57 -1.93 18.31
C SER A 8 14.02 -3.26 17.82
N PHE A 9 14.73 -3.89 16.89
CA PHE A 9 14.36 -5.18 16.33
C PHE A 9 15.50 -6.18 16.42
N ASN A 10 15.18 -7.46 16.35
CA ASN A 10 16.17 -8.47 16.04
C ASN A 10 16.79 -8.18 14.66
N ALA A 11 18.12 -8.14 14.58
CA ALA A 11 18.86 -7.76 13.37
C ALA A 11 18.56 -8.67 12.17
N VAL A 12 18.43 -9.99 12.39
CA VAL A 12 18.13 -10.94 11.33
C VAL A 12 16.71 -10.75 10.79
N VAL A 13 15.76 -10.47 11.68
CA VAL A 13 14.36 -10.26 11.31
C VAL A 13 14.22 -8.99 10.47
N ILE A 14 14.83 -7.87 10.91
CA ILE A 14 14.68 -6.60 10.21
C ILE A 14 15.35 -6.61 8.83
N GLU A 15 16.48 -7.30 8.67
CA GLU A 15 17.13 -7.46 7.37
C GLU A 15 16.29 -8.29 6.40
N LYS A 16 15.64 -9.36 6.88
CA LYS A 16 14.69 -10.14 6.06
C LYS A 16 13.48 -9.30 5.67
N ALA A 17 12.92 -8.52 6.60
CA ALA A 17 11.77 -7.66 6.34
C ALA A 17 12.09 -6.57 5.29
N LYS A 18 13.28 -5.97 5.34
CA LYS A 18 13.74 -5.01 4.32
C LYS A 18 13.80 -5.63 2.92
N LYS A 19 14.48 -6.77 2.79
CA LYS A 19 14.59 -7.50 1.51
C LYS A 19 13.22 -7.91 0.98
N TYR A 20 12.34 -8.34 1.88
CA TYR A 20 10.97 -8.67 1.51
C TYR A 20 10.23 -7.43 0.97
N ALA A 21 10.23 -6.31 1.68
CA ALA A 21 9.58 -5.09 1.23
C ALA A 21 10.11 -4.63 -0.15
N GLU A 22 11.43 -4.65 -0.33
CA GLU A 22 12.08 -4.29 -1.61
C GLU A 22 11.66 -5.22 -2.74
N SER A 23 11.55 -6.53 -2.50
CA SER A 23 11.08 -7.50 -3.49
C SER A 23 9.64 -7.24 -3.96
N GLN A 24 8.84 -6.55 -3.14
CA GLN A 24 7.48 -6.14 -3.43
C GLN A 24 7.39 -4.67 -3.93
N GLY A 25 8.52 -4.02 -4.21
CA GLY A 25 8.57 -2.64 -4.68
C GLY A 25 8.24 -1.59 -3.62
N LEU A 26 8.39 -1.91 -2.33
CA LEU A 26 8.03 -1.05 -1.21
C LEU A 26 9.22 -0.79 -0.29
N SER A 27 9.21 0.38 0.35
CA SER A 27 10.11 0.63 1.48
C SER A 27 9.60 -0.06 2.74
N LEU A 28 10.52 -0.37 3.66
CA LEU A 28 10.15 -0.91 4.97
C LEU A 28 9.15 0.01 5.69
N SER A 29 9.40 1.33 5.72
CA SER A 29 8.47 2.29 6.33
C SER A 29 7.07 2.23 5.72
N ARG A 30 6.97 2.08 4.39
CA ARG A 30 5.68 1.96 3.71
C ARG A 30 4.96 0.66 4.06
N LEU A 31 5.69 -0.45 4.13
CA LEU A 31 5.16 -1.73 4.59
C LEU A 31 4.61 -1.61 6.02
N THR A 32 5.39 -1.03 6.94
CA THR A 32 4.99 -0.87 8.34
C THR A 32 3.74 -0.01 8.49
N GLU A 33 3.64 1.09 7.72
CA GLU A 33 2.45 1.95 7.71
C GLU A 33 1.21 1.19 7.26
N ILE A 34 1.31 0.38 6.20
CA ILE A 34 0.19 -0.44 5.71
C ILE A 34 -0.25 -1.43 6.80
N LEU A 35 0.71 -2.11 7.46
CA LEU A 35 0.41 -3.03 8.55
C LEU A 35 -0.33 -2.29 9.69
N LEU A 36 0.20 -1.17 10.16
CA LEU A 36 -0.39 -0.38 11.26
C LEU A 36 -1.79 0.13 10.92
N GLN A 37 -1.98 0.68 9.73
CA GLN A 37 -3.30 1.14 9.26
C GLN A 37 -4.31 -0.01 9.27
N LYS A 38 -3.92 -1.21 8.86
CA LYS A 38 -4.83 -2.36 8.88
C LYS A 38 -5.17 -2.81 10.28
N VAL A 39 -4.16 -2.92 11.16
CA VAL A 39 -4.38 -3.26 12.58
C VAL A 39 -5.38 -2.28 13.22
N ILE A 40 -5.24 -0.98 12.93
CA ILE A 40 -6.15 0.06 13.44
C ILE A 40 -7.56 -0.08 12.82
N ASN A 41 -7.64 -0.33 11.52
CA ASN A 41 -8.91 -0.37 10.78
C ASN A 41 -9.73 -1.65 10.98
N THR A 42 -9.10 -2.78 11.32
CA THR A 42 -9.80 -4.05 11.59
C THR A 42 -10.57 -4.06 12.92
N GLY A 43 -10.34 -3.08 13.81
CA GLY A 43 -11.09 -2.94 15.05
C GLY A 43 -10.69 -3.97 16.12
N GLN A 44 -11.28 -3.83 17.31
CA GLN A 44 -10.89 -4.47 18.58
C GLN A 44 -10.85 -6.00 18.51
N HIS A 45 -9.71 -6.56 18.11
CA HIS A 45 -9.41 -7.96 18.38
C HIS A 45 -8.76 -8.05 19.76
N ASN A 46 -9.35 -8.87 20.64
CA ASN A 46 -8.77 -9.18 21.95
C ASN A 46 -7.36 -9.77 21.83
N ASN A 47 -7.03 -10.34 20.66
CA ASN A 47 -5.74 -10.94 20.34
C ASN A 47 -5.25 -10.48 18.95
N ILE A 48 -4.09 -9.84 18.91
CA ILE A 48 -3.41 -9.38 17.67
C ILE A 48 -3.07 -10.53 16.71
N GLU A 49 -2.84 -11.73 17.24
CA GLU A 49 -2.47 -12.91 16.44
C GLU A 49 -3.61 -13.43 15.53
N HIS A 50 -4.86 -12.99 15.76
CA HIS A 50 -6.01 -13.38 14.95
C HIS A 50 -6.31 -12.41 13.81
N ILE A 51 -5.52 -11.34 13.66
CA ILE A 51 -5.63 -10.47 12.49
C ILE A 51 -5.19 -11.33 11.30
N PRO A 52 -6.05 -11.57 10.30
CA PRO A 52 -5.71 -12.44 9.18
C PRO A 52 -4.67 -11.75 8.31
N ILE A 53 -3.37 -11.85 8.67
CA ILE A 53 -2.25 -11.13 8.02
C ILE A 53 -2.04 -11.62 6.56
N GLU A 54 -2.30 -12.90 6.34
CA GLU A 54 -1.98 -13.64 5.11
C GLU A 54 -2.76 -13.18 3.87
N ASP A 55 -4.07 -12.95 4.00
CA ASP A 55 -4.95 -12.65 2.86
C ASP A 55 -4.59 -11.35 2.12
N TRP A 56 -3.82 -10.46 2.75
CA TRP A 56 -3.53 -9.15 2.22
C TRP A 56 -2.08 -8.87 1.90
N VAL A 57 -1.16 -9.69 2.39
CA VAL A 57 0.23 -9.64 1.93
C VAL A 57 0.27 -9.85 0.41
N SER A 58 -0.62 -10.70 -0.11
CA SER A 58 -0.86 -10.90 -1.55
C SER A 58 -1.31 -9.63 -2.28
N MET A 59 -2.14 -8.78 -1.65
CA MET A 59 -2.65 -7.55 -2.26
C MET A 59 -1.60 -6.42 -2.32
N VAL A 60 -0.61 -6.47 -1.41
CA VAL A 60 0.54 -5.58 -1.40
C VAL A 60 1.58 -6.00 -2.46
N ALA A 61 1.62 -7.30 -2.80
CA ALA A 61 2.48 -7.86 -3.84
C ALA A 61 2.06 -7.47 -5.27
N GLU A 62 0.80 -7.09 -5.47
CA GLU A 62 0.29 -6.68 -6.79
C GLU A 62 0.79 -5.29 -7.24
N GLY A 63 1.53 -4.58 -6.39
CA GLY A 63 2.04 -3.24 -6.68
C GLY A 63 0.91 -2.18 -6.73
N PRO A 64 1.26 -0.89 -6.86
CA PRO A 64 0.25 0.16 -6.94
C PRO A 64 -0.58 -0.01 -8.22
N ALA A 65 -1.91 0.04 -8.09
CA ALA A 65 -2.82 0.00 -9.23
C ALA A 65 -2.50 1.16 -10.21
N GLU A 66 -1.90 0.84 -11.35
CA GLU A 66 -1.67 1.82 -12.40
C GLU A 66 -3.00 2.16 -13.10
N TYR A 67 -3.43 3.41 -12.97
CA TYR A 67 -4.55 3.91 -13.73
C TYR A 67 -4.13 4.08 -15.21
N LYS A 68 -4.35 3.04 -16.03
CA LYS A 68 -4.12 3.10 -17.48
C LYS A 68 -5.19 3.99 -18.13
N THR A 69 -5.00 5.29 -18.08
CA THR A 69 -5.83 6.22 -18.85
C THR A 69 -5.46 6.09 -20.32
N ARG A 70 -6.44 5.76 -21.18
CA ARG A 70 -6.26 5.91 -22.63
C ARG A 70 -6.32 7.39 -22.96
N ALA A 71 -5.28 7.93 -23.58
CA ALA A 71 -5.30 9.30 -24.07
C ALA A 71 -6.47 9.49 -25.05
N LEU A 72 -7.44 10.34 -24.70
CA LEU A 72 -8.54 10.69 -25.59
C LEU A 72 -8.00 11.45 -26.81
N SER A 73 -8.40 11.02 -28.00
CA SER A 73 -8.15 11.75 -29.25
C SER A 73 -8.73 13.17 -29.15
N LYS A 74 -8.04 14.14 -29.80
CA LYS A 74 -8.41 15.57 -29.77
C LYS A 74 -9.89 15.82 -30.12
N LYS A 75 -10.46 15.02 -31.03
CA LYS A 75 -11.87 15.09 -31.42
C LYS A 75 -12.81 14.76 -30.24
N LYS A 76 -12.57 13.64 -29.57
CA LYS A 76 -13.38 13.22 -28.40
C LYS A 76 -13.25 14.17 -27.20
N LYS A 77 -12.09 14.83 -27.04
CA LYS A 77 -11.94 15.88 -26.02
C LYS A 77 -12.83 17.08 -26.34
N LYS A 78 -12.81 17.56 -27.60
CA LYS A 78 -13.64 18.69 -28.03
C LYS A 78 -15.13 18.40 -27.81
N ASP A 79 -15.60 17.24 -28.25
CA ASP A 79 -17.01 16.82 -28.10
C ASP A 79 -17.45 16.79 -26.62
N PHE A 80 -16.58 16.33 -25.71
CA PHE A 80 -16.85 16.30 -24.27
C PHE A 80 -16.95 17.69 -23.64
N TYR A 81 -16.09 18.63 -24.04
CA TYR A 81 -16.14 20.00 -23.53
C TYR A 81 -17.35 20.77 -24.08
N GLU A 82 -17.76 20.50 -25.31
CA GLU A 82 -18.96 21.12 -25.89
C GLU A 82 -20.27 20.53 -25.33
N SER A 83 -20.31 19.25 -24.96
CA SER A 83 -21.49 18.66 -24.31
C SER A 83 -21.70 19.11 -22.84
N ARG A 84 -20.75 19.85 -22.27
CA ARG A 84 -20.83 20.42 -20.90
C ARG A 84 -21.05 21.94 -20.89
N LYS A 85 -21.23 22.55 -22.06
CA LYS A 85 -21.67 23.94 -22.22
C LYS A 85 -23.19 23.97 -22.33
#